data_AF-K8X420-F1
#
_entry.id   AF-K8X420-F1
#
_cell.length_a   1.000
_cell.length_b   1.000
_cell.length_c   1.000
_cell.angle_alpha   90.00
_cell.angle_beta   90.00
_cell.angle_gamma   90.00
#
_symmetry.space_group_name_H-M   'P 1'
#
loop_
_entity.id
_entity.type
_entity.pdbx_description
1 polymer ?
#
loop_
_entity_poly.entity_id
_entity_poly.type
_entity_poly.pdbx_seq_one_letter_code
_entity_poly.pdbx_strand_id
1 'polypeptide(L)' 'MTDSGRELDLVIYGATGFVGRLLADYLVRTAPDGVRIGLAGRSQTKLEATRAALGARAADWPIILA' A
#
# COMPACT_ATOMS: atom_id res chain seq x y z
N MET A 1 16.37 -0.28 -16.71
CA MET A 1 15.20 -1.07 -17.15
C MET A 1 13.98 -0.21 -16.86
N THR A 2 13.47 0.44 -17.92
CA THR A 2 12.30 1.35 -18.00
C THR A 2 11.97 2.21 -16.77
N ASP A 3 12.61 3.37 -16.68
CA ASP A 3 12.01 4.58 -16.12
C ASP A 3 10.90 5.06 -17.07
N SER A 4 9.77 4.35 -17.05
CA SER A 4 8.50 4.90 -17.51
C SER A 4 7.92 5.57 -16.28
N GLY A 5 7.84 6.91 -16.23
CA GLY A 5 7.56 7.79 -15.08
C GLY A 5 6.36 7.44 -14.19
N ARG A 6 6.34 6.22 -13.66
CA ARG A 6 5.37 5.65 -12.74
C ARG A 6 5.99 5.80 -11.36
N GLU A 7 5.29 6.54 -10.51
CA GLU A 7 5.72 6.83 -9.14
C GLU A 7 5.58 5.62 -8.20
N LEU A 8 4.79 4.60 -8.60
CA LEU A 8 4.52 3.40 -7.84
C LEU A 8 4.79 2.15 -8.66
N ASP A 9 5.35 1.14 -8.01
CA ASP A 9 5.60 -0.17 -8.60
C ASP A 9 4.40 -1.10 -8.41
N LEU A 10 3.65 -0.92 -7.32
CA LEU A 10 2.45 -1.70 -6.99
C LEU A 10 1.40 -0.87 -6.25
N VAL A 11 0.12 -1.08 -6.60
CA VAL A 11 -1.02 -0.49 -5.89
C VAL A 11 -1.98 -1.59 -5.47
N ILE A 12 -2.32 -1.64 -4.17
CA ILE A 12 -3.30 -2.58 -3.62
C ILE A 12 -4.69 -1.95 -3.69
N TYR A 13 -5.48 -2.31 -4.69
CA TYR A 13 -6.87 -1.86 -4.79
C TYR A 13 -7.78 -2.69 -3.89
N GLY A 14 -8.57 -2.03 -3.04
CA GLY A 14 -9.35 -2.70 -2.00
C GLY A 14 -8.52 -3.02 -0.76
N ALA A 15 -7.50 -2.20 -0.47
CA ALA A 15 -6.58 -2.38 0.65
C ALA A 15 -7.27 -2.49 2.02
N THR A 16 -8.46 -1.92 2.19
CA THR A 16 -9.23 -1.99 3.45
C THR A 16 -10.06 -3.27 3.59
N GLY A 17 -10.12 -4.12 2.55
CA GLY A 17 -10.83 -5.39 2.56
C GLY A 17 -10.12 -6.44 3.40
N PHE A 18 -10.68 -7.65 3.46
CA PHE A 18 -10.04 -8.76 4.18
C PHE A 18 -8.72 -9.17 3.50
N VAL A 19 -8.79 -9.54 2.22
CA VAL A 19 -7.61 -9.98 1.45
C VAL A 19 -6.61 -8.83 1.25
N GLY A 20 -7.08 -7.61 0.98
CA GLY A 20 -6.22 -6.45 0.78
C GLY A 20 -5.32 -6.15 2.00
N ARG A 21 -5.88 -6.27 3.22
CA ARG A 21 -5.10 -6.11 4.46
C ARG A 21 -4.06 -7.22 4.63
N LEU A 22 -4.42 -8.47 4.37
CA LEU A 22 -3.48 -9.59 4.44
C LEU A 22 -2.34 -9.45 3.42
N LEU A 23 -2.65 -9.00 2.21
CA LEU A 23 -1.64 -8.75 1.18
C LEU A 23 -0.71 -7.61 1.58
N ALA A 24 -1.26 -6.50 2.09
CA ALA A 24 -0.45 -5.36 2.54
C ALA A 24 0.51 -5.78 3.67
N ASP A 25 0.00 -6.56 4.62
CA ASP A 25 0.77 -7.11 5.74
C ASP A 25 1.86 -8.09 5.27
N TYR A 26 1.55 -8.96 4.31
CA TYR A 26 2.55 -9.82 3.67
C TYR A 26 3.65 -9.01 2.99
N LEU A 27 3.29 -7.94 2.27
CA LEU A 27 4.24 -7.09 1.55
C LEU A 27 5.13 -6.30 2.49
N VAL A 28 4.63 -5.84 3.64
CA VAL A 28 5.49 -5.26 4.69
C VAL A 28 6.60 -6.22 5.10
N ARG A 29 6.33 -7.52 5.20
CA ARG A 29 7.32 -8.50 5.65
C ARG A 29 8.26 -8.99 4.56
N THR A 30 7.85 -8.95 3.31
CA THR A 30 8.50 -9.71 2.22
C THR A 30 8.91 -8.88 1.03
N ALA A 31 8.33 -7.69 0.82
CA ALA A 31 8.70 -6.85 -0.30
C ALA A 31 10.17 -6.43 -0.15
N PRO A 32 10.98 -6.52 -1.21
CA PRO A 32 12.34 -5.97 -1.22
C PRO A 32 12.35 -4.49 -0.84
N ASP A 33 13.46 -4.03 -0.27
CA ASP A 33 13.63 -2.61 -0.02
C ASP A 33 13.61 -1.82 -1.34
N GLY A 34 13.02 -0.62 -1.30
CA GLY A 34 12.89 0.26 -2.47
C GLY A 34 11.66 0.03 -3.35
N VAL A 35 10.85 -1.01 -3.11
CA VAL A 35 9.56 -1.17 -3.82
C VAL A 35 8.57 -0.12 -3.33
N ARG A 36 8.03 0.68 -4.26
CA ARG A 36 7.08 1.77 -3.98
C ARG A 36 5.66 1.24 -4.05
N ILE A 37 5.01 1.12 -2.89
CA ILE A 37 3.68 0.49 -2.73
C ILE A 37 2.65 1.55 -2.31
N GLY A 38 1.50 1.57 -2.99
CA GLY A 38 0.34 2.39 -2.63
C GLY A 38 -0.87 1.57 -2.16
N LEU A 39 -1.68 2.15 -1.27
CA LEU A 39 -2.95 1.59 -0.79
C LEU A 39 -4.12 2.35 -1.41
N ALA A 40 -4.99 1.65 -2.14
CA ALA A 40 -6.13 2.27 -2.81
C ALA A 40 -7.49 1.77 -2.32
N GLY A 41 -8.46 2.68 -2.26
CA GLY A 41 -9.83 2.39 -1.88
C GLY A 41 -10.71 3.63 -1.75
N ARG A 42 -11.98 3.42 -1.38
CA ARG A 42 -13.00 4.48 -1.37
C ARG A 42 -13.10 5.29 -0.08
N SER A 43 -12.41 4.87 0.99
CA SER A 43 -12.54 5.47 2.32
C SER A 43 -11.17 5.81 2.87
N GLN A 44 -10.87 7.11 2.89
CA GLN A 44 -9.60 7.64 3.35
C GLN A 44 -9.29 7.19 4.78
N THR A 45 -10.25 7.35 5.69
CA THR A 45 -10.09 7.00 7.11
C THR A 45 -9.78 5.51 7.31
N LYS A 46 -10.41 4.63 6.53
CA LYS A 46 -10.12 3.18 6.58
C LYS A 46 -8.74 2.85 5.99
N LEU A 47 -8.31 3.57 4.96
CA LEU A 47 -6.97 3.41 4.37
C LEU A 47 -5.88 3.89 5.35
N GLU A 48 -6.08 5.03 6.00
CA GLU A 48 -5.19 5.56 7.04
C GLU A 48 -5.08 4.59 8.22
N ALA A 49 -6.22 4.07 8.70
CA ALA A 49 -6.22 3.06 9.76
C ALA A 49 -5.51 1.76 9.34
N THR A 50 -5.70 1.32 8.10
CA THR A 50 -5.00 0.15 7.54
C THR A 50 -3.49 0.41 7.50
N ARG A 51 -3.06 1.57 6.99
CA ARG A 51 -1.65 1.95 6.92
C ARG A 51 -1.01 2.04 8.30
N ALA A 52 -1.69 2.64 9.27
CA ALA A 52 -1.20 2.72 10.64
C ALA A 52 -1.03 1.33 11.28
N ALA A 53 -1.95 0.40 11.04
CA ALA A 53 -1.88 -0.96 11.56
C ALA A 53 -0.71 -1.79 10.98
N LEU A 54 -0.21 -1.42 9.80
CA LEU A 54 0.92 -2.08 9.13
C LEU A 54 2.29 -1.68 9.72
N GLY A 55 2.35 -0.60 10.52
CA GLY A 55 3.56 -0.15 11.20
C GLY A 55 4.50 0.71 10.35
N ALA A 56 5.69 0.98 10.88
CA ALA A 56 6.60 2.01 10.37
C ALA A 56 7.01 1.84 8.89
N ARG A 57 7.19 0.60 8.41
CA ARG A 57 7.58 0.33 7.02
C ARG A 57 6.52 0.74 5.99
N ALA A 58 5.25 0.81 6.42
CA ALA A 58 4.15 1.25 5.59
C ALA A 58 3.73 2.71 5.86
N ALA A 59 4.36 3.41 6.80
CA ALA A 59 3.95 4.75 7.22
C ALA A 59 3.88 5.74 6.04
N ASP A 60 4.84 5.61 5.11
CA ASP A 60 4.97 6.49 3.95
C ASP A 60 4.31 5.92 2.68
N TRP A 61 3.59 4.80 2.78
CA TRP A 61 2.87 4.26 1.63
C TRP A 61 1.77 5.24 1.20
N PRO A 62 1.73 5.66 -0.08
CA PRO A 62 0.72 6.60 -0.56
C PRO A 62 -0.70 6.02 -0.44
N ILE A 63 -1.63 6.88 -0.04
CA ILE A 63 -3.06 6.57 -0.02
C ILE A 63 -3.68 7.15 -1.28
N ILE A 64 -4.39 6.31 -2.03
CA ILE A 64 -5.04 6.68 -3.28
C ILE A 64 -6.54 6.51 -3.09
N LEU A 65 -7.28 7.61 -3.18
CA LEU A 65 -8.72 7.56 -3.24
C LEU A 65 -9.18 7.21 -4.65
N ALA A 66 -10.17 6.33 -4.72
CA ALA A 66 -10.76 5.83 -5.95
C ALA A 66 -12.26 6.14 -6.03
#